data_AF-A0A940LSW9-F1
#
_entry.id   AF-A0A940LSW9-F1
#
_cell.length_a   1.000
_cell.length_b   1.000
_cell.length_c   1.000
_cell.angle_alpha   90.00
_cell.angle_beta   90.00
_cell.angle_gamma   90.00
#
_symmetry.space_group_name_H-M   'P 1'
#
loop_
_entity.id
_entity.type
_entity.pdbx_description
1 polymer ?
#
loop_
_entity_poly.entity_id
_entity_poly.type
_entity_poly.pdbx_seq_one_letter_code
_entity_poly.pdbx_strand_id
1 'polypeptide(L)'
;RYGIGPWAGLESVRLMDERIFPVCSPALLARHPIEKPEDLLSAPLLRHTDLPWSMWFRAMGIEPPELRPALGFDGSAMMLDAAAQSLGFALARGGYAKRDIDEGRLVRPLPGEIDVETGHNFVWRQNNPKLPRILKLRDWFLARTEGERGPR
;
A
#
# COMPACT_ATOMS: atom_id res chain seq x y z
N ARG A 1 -3.43 -14.69 3.74
CA ARG A 1 -3.06 -14.74 2.31
C ARG A 1 -3.27 -13.36 1.70
N TYR A 2 -2.30 -12.85 0.95
CA TYR A 2 -2.42 -11.55 0.28
C TYR A 2 -3.15 -11.69 -1.07
N GLY A 3 -3.99 -10.72 -1.41
CA GLY A 3 -4.71 -10.65 -2.70
C GLY A 3 -6.16 -10.18 -2.56
N ILE A 4 -6.90 -10.20 -3.66
CA ILE A 4 -8.32 -9.83 -3.70
C ILE A 4 -9.20 -10.98 -3.20
N GLY A 5 -8.86 -12.22 -3.58
CA GLY A 5 -9.74 -13.37 -3.40
C GLY A 5 -10.98 -13.29 -4.32
N PRO A 6 -11.93 -14.23 -4.22
CA PRO A 6 -11.86 -15.47 -3.46
C PRO A 6 -10.84 -16.47 -4.06
N TRP A 7 -10.50 -17.51 -3.30
CA TRP A 7 -9.64 -18.61 -3.78
C TRP A 7 -10.45 -19.91 -3.85
N ALA A 8 -10.31 -20.65 -4.94
CA ALA A 8 -11.07 -21.89 -5.15
C ALA A 8 -10.96 -22.85 -3.95
N GLY A 9 -12.12 -23.25 -3.42
CA GLY A 9 -12.22 -24.16 -2.27
C GLY A 9 -11.84 -23.56 -0.91
N LEU A 10 -11.70 -22.24 -0.82
CA LEU A 10 -11.41 -21.51 0.42
C LEU A 10 -12.47 -20.43 0.67
N GLU A 11 -12.81 -20.28 1.94
CA GLU A 11 -13.48 -19.09 2.48
C GLU A 11 -12.44 -18.07 2.91
N SER A 12 -12.82 -16.79 2.87
CA SER A 12 -11.93 -15.71 3.26
C SER A 12 -12.67 -14.53 3.87
N VAL A 13 -12.04 -13.88 4.83
CA VAL A 13 -12.45 -12.57 5.32
C VAL A 13 -11.27 -11.60 5.25
N ARG A 14 -11.53 -10.37 4.80
CA ARG A 14 -10.55 -9.28 4.84
C ARG A 14 -10.16 -8.99 6.28
N LEU A 15 -8.87 -8.93 6.57
CA LEU A 15 -8.38 -8.59 7.91
C LEU A 15 -8.25 -7.08 8.08
N MET A 16 -7.59 -6.43 7.12
CA MET A 16 -7.23 -5.02 7.14
C MET A 16 -7.43 -4.47 5.72
N ASP A 17 -8.00 -3.27 5.62
CA ASP A 17 -8.05 -2.55 4.36
C ASP A 17 -6.68 -1.95 4.08
N GLU A 18 -6.26 -1.99 2.83
CA GLU A 18 -4.95 -1.51 2.44
C GLU A 18 -5.14 -0.19 1.71
N ARG A 19 -4.46 0.85 2.19
CA ARG A 19 -4.42 2.15 1.54
C ARG A 19 -3.05 2.39 0.98
N ILE A 20 -3.02 2.98 -0.21
CA ILE A 20 -1.76 3.42 -0.81
C ILE A 20 -1.74 4.92 -1.03
N PHE A 21 -0.56 5.50 -0.80
CA PHE A 21 -0.30 6.91 -1.00
C PHE A 21 1.17 7.15 -1.34
N PRO A 22 1.50 8.27 -2.01
CA PRO A 22 2.87 8.66 -2.26
C PRO A 22 3.63 8.96 -0.96
N VAL A 23 4.91 8.59 -0.92
CA VAL A 23 5.85 8.98 0.13
C VAL A 23 7.21 9.31 -0.46
N CYS A 24 7.95 10.17 0.21
CA CYS A 24 9.33 10.51 -0.13
C CYS A 24 10.09 10.99 1.11
N SER A 25 11.41 11.10 1.03
CA SER A 25 12.18 11.77 2.10
C SER A 25 11.91 13.30 2.12
N PRO A 26 11.97 13.94 3.30
CA PRO A 26 11.85 15.41 3.41
C PRO A 26 12.84 16.16 2.50
N ALA A 27 14.07 15.65 2.39
CA ALA A 27 15.12 16.26 1.58
C ALA A 27 14.81 16.19 0.07
N LEU A 28 14.15 15.13 -0.40
CA LEU A 28 13.71 15.05 -1.80
C LEU A 28 12.56 16.03 -2.05
N LEU A 29 11.58 16.09 -1.15
CA LEU A 29 10.44 17.01 -1.27
C LEU A 29 10.86 18.47 -1.31
N ALA A 30 11.89 18.84 -0.54
CA ALA A 30 12.45 20.20 -0.57
C ALA A 30 13.07 20.57 -1.93
N ARG A 31 13.64 19.60 -2.65
CA ARG A 31 14.23 19.80 -3.99
C ARG A 31 13.22 19.67 -5.13
N HIS A 32 12.19 18.86 -4.92
CA HIS A 32 11.09 18.61 -5.86
C HIS A 32 9.75 18.81 -5.13
N PRO A 33 9.32 20.06 -4.93
CA PRO A 33 8.02 20.35 -4.32
C PRO A 33 6.89 19.71 -5.13
N ILE A 34 5.93 19.14 -4.43
CA ILE A 34 4.73 18.52 -5.01
C ILE A 34 3.55 19.24 -4.36
N GLU A 35 2.80 20.00 -5.15
CA GLU A 35 1.61 20.74 -4.69
C GLU A 35 0.33 20.03 -5.12
N LYS A 36 0.39 19.31 -6.24
CA LYS A 36 -0.74 18.56 -6.80
C LYS A 36 -0.30 17.21 -7.38
N PRO A 37 -1.23 16.24 -7.51
CA PRO A 37 -0.93 14.92 -8.05
C PRO A 37 -0.22 14.92 -9.41
N GLU A 38 -0.47 15.90 -10.28
CA GLU A 38 0.16 16.02 -11.60
C GLU A 38 1.66 16.32 -11.53
N ASP A 39 2.16 16.94 -10.46
CA ASP A 39 3.58 17.26 -10.34
C ASP A 39 4.44 15.98 -10.29
N LEU A 40 3.85 14.87 -9.80
CA LEU A 40 4.48 13.55 -9.75
C LEU A 40 4.75 12.96 -11.15
N LEU A 41 4.08 13.44 -12.20
CA LEU A 41 4.37 13.00 -13.58
C LEU A 41 5.79 13.36 -14.04
N SER A 42 6.37 14.39 -13.43
CA SER A 42 7.73 14.87 -13.72
C SER A 42 8.77 14.41 -12.69
N ALA A 43 8.34 13.77 -11.61
CA ALA A 43 9.17 13.39 -10.48
C ALA A 43 9.90 12.05 -10.70
N PRO A 44 11.02 11.78 -9.99
CA PRO A 44 11.66 10.47 -10.00
C PRO A 44 10.79 9.46 -9.23
N LEU A 45 10.09 8.59 -9.95
CA LEU A 45 9.20 7.58 -9.36
C LEU A 45 9.91 6.24 -9.19
N LEU A 46 9.86 5.67 -7.99
CA LEU A 46 10.30 4.29 -7.72
C LEU A 46 9.18 3.32 -8.10
N ARG A 47 9.54 2.19 -8.73
CA ARG A 47 8.59 1.18 -9.18
C ARG A 47 8.52 0.00 -8.23
N HIS A 48 7.31 -0.50 -8.02
CA HIS A 48 7.05 -1.79 -7.38
C HIS A 48 6.20 -2.65 -8.30
N THR A 49 6.53 -3.94 -8.43
CA THR A 49 5.81 -4.86 -9.32
C THR A 49 4.31 -4.93 -9.01
N ASP A 50 3.96 -5.03 -7.71
CA ASP A 50 2.57 -5.14 -7.26
C ASP A 50 1.86 -3.80 -7.01
N LEU A 51 2.53 -2.66 -7.14
CA LEU A 51 1.94 -1.33 -6.93
C LEU A 51 2.33 -0.39 -8.08
N PRO A 52 1.75 -0.59 -9.28
CA PRO A 52 2.05 0.27 -10.41
C PRO A 52 1.48 1.69 -10.18
N TRP A 53 2.30 2.71 -10.45
CA TRP A 53 1.90 4.11 -10.37
C TRP A 53 0.66 4.46 -11.21
N SER A 54 0.45 3.74 -12.32
CA SER A 54 -0.73 3.92 -13.17
C SER A 54 -2.05 3.69 -12.43
N MET A 55 -2.07 2.82 -11.42
CA MET A 55 -3.25 2.60 -10.57
C MET A 55 -3.58 3.87 -9.78
N TRP A 56 -2.57 4.46 -9.11
CA TRP A 56 -2.74 5.66 -8.31
C TRP A 56 -3.09 6.88 -9.17
N PHE A 57 -2.40 7.08 -10.31
CA PHE A 57 -2.71 8.19 -11.23
C PHE A 57 -4.15 8.11 -11.75
N ARG A 58 -4.61 6.94 -12.20
CA ARG A 58 -5.99 6.77 -12.67
C ARG A 58 -7.02 7.09 -11.59
N ALA A 59 -6.75 6.68 -10.35
CA ALA A 59 -7.63 6.97 -9.23
C ALA A 59 -7.66 8.47 -8.87
N MET A 60 -6.61 9.22 -9.22
CA MET A 60 -6.58 10.69 -9.14
C MET A 60 -7.16 11.37 -10.40
N GLY A 61 -7.69 10.61 -11.37
CA GLY A 61 -8.21 11.15 -12.63
C GLY A 61 -7.13 11.61 -13.62
N ILE A 62 -5.88 11.15 -13.44
CA ILE A 62 -4.73 11.52 -14.25
C ILE A 62 -4.38 10.39 -15.21
N GLU A 63 -4.15 10.73 -16.48
CA GLU A 63 -3.65 9.77 -17.45
C GLU A 63 -2.21 9.35 -17.07
N PRO A 64 -1.94 8.04 -16.88
CA PRO A 64 -0.62 7.58 -16.48
C PRO A 64 0.44 7.96 -17.53
N PRO A 65 1.62 8.44 -17.12
CA PRO A 65 2.68 8.75 -18.07
C PRO A 65 3.23 7.46 -18.67
N GLU A 66 3.77 7.54 -19.90
CA GLU A 66 4.66 6.50 -20.39
C GLU A 66 5.85 6.41 -19.42
N LEU A 67 5.96 5.28 -18.73
CA LEU A 67 6.90 5.12 -17.63
C LEU A 67 8.33 5.26 -18.17
N ARG A 68 9.05 6.27 -17.68
CA ARG A 68 10.50 6.44 -17.89
C ARG A 68 11.29 5.31 -17.23
N PRO A 69 12.57 5.11 -17.58
CA PRO A 69 13.43 4.20 -16.82
C PRO A 69 13.41 4.58 -15.34
N ALA A 70 12.92 3.66 -14.51
CA ALA A 70 12.72 3.85 -13.09
C ALA A 70 13.38 2.71 -12.33
N LEU A 71 13.92 3.01 -11.14
CA LEU A 71 14.47 1.98 -10.26
C LEU A 71 13.33 1.09 -9.74
N GLY A 72 13.39 -0.19 -10.10
CA GLY A 72 12.37 -1.18 -9.76
C GLY A 72 12.74 -1.98 -8.52
N PHE A 73 11.72 -2.29 -7.72
CA PHE A 73 11.82 -3.08 -6.49
C PHE A 73 10.74 -4.14 -6.46
N ASP A 74 11.07 -5.28 -5.86
CA ASP A 74 10.17 -6.39 -5.55
C ASP A 74 9.67 -6.35 -4.09
N GLY A 75 10.47 -5.78 -3.19
CA GLY A 75 10.16 -5.61 -1.78
C GLY A 75 9.72 -4.18 -1.41
N SER A 76 8.60 -4.06 -0.71
CA SER A 76 8.13 -2.76 -0.21
C SER A 76 9.11 -2.10 0.77
N ALA A 77 9.74 -2.87 1.66
CA ALA A 77 10.73 -2.33 2.60
C ALA A 77 11.95 -1.72 1.89
N MET A 78 12.51 -2.42 0.90
CA MET A 78 13.65 -1.92 0.12
C MET A 78 13.31 -0.64 -0.67
N MET A 79 12.11 -0.59 -1.24
CA MET A 79 11.64 0.61 -1.94
C MET A 79 11.47 1.80 -0.98
N LEU A 80 10.93 1.57 0.23
CA LEU A 80 10.78 2.62 1.23
C LEU A 80 12.13 3.13 1.74
N ASP A 81 13.10 2.24 1.95
CA ASP A 81 14.47 2.62 2.29
C ASP A 81 15.12 3.46 1.18
N ALA A 82 14.91 3.11 -0.08
CA ALA A 82 15.37 3.91 -1.22
C ALA A 82 14.71 5.31 -1.27
N ALA A 83 13.40 5.39 -1.01
CA ALA A 83 12.67 6.66 -0.94
C ALA A 83 13.19 7.55 0.21
N ALA A 84 13.48 6.93 1.36
CA ALA A 84 14.06 7.60 2.54
C ALA A 84 15.47 8.13 2.26
N GLN A 85 16.23 7.48 1.36
CA GLN A 85 17.53 7.93 0.87
C GLN A 85 17.44 8.94 -0.29
N SER A 86 16.25 9.53 -0.51
CA SER A 86 16.00 10.52 -1.57
C SER A 86 16.21 10.02 -3.00
N LEU A 87 16.11 8.71 -3.26
CA LEU A 87 16.25 8.16 -4.62
C LEU A 87 14.99 8.36 -5.47
N GLY A 88 13.85 8.65 -4.85
CA GLY A 88 12.61 8.93 -5.57
C GLY A 88 11.37 8.93 -4.67
N PHE A 89 10.22 9.13 -5.28
CA PHE A 89 8.89 8.99 -4.69
C PHE A 89 8.44 7.53 -4.82
N ALA A 90 7.89 6.97 -3.75
CA ALA A 90 7.36 5.60 -3.74
C ALA A 90 5.85 5.62 -3.45
N LEU A 91 5.13 4.64 -3.98
CA LEU A 91 3.80 4.31 -3.46
C LEU A 91 3.96 3.39 -2.25
N ALA A 92 3.51 3.84 -1.10
CA ALA A 92 3.56 3.09 0.13
C ALA A 92 2.21 2.52 0.50
N ARG A 93 2.23 1.33 1.08
CA ARG A 93 1.14 0.77 1.87
C ARG A 93 1.17 1.37 3.27
N GLY A 94 0.02 1.79 3.78
CA GLY A 94 -0.08 2.52 5.05
C GLY A 94 0.61 1.82 6.22
N GLY A 95 0.40 0.51 6.38
CA GLY A 95 1.01 -0.27 7.46
C GLY A 95 2.53 -0.36 7.37
N TYR A 96 3.10 -0.32 6.16
CA TYR A 96 4.55 -0.41 5.95
C TYR A 96 5.27 0.93 6.14
N ALA A 97 4.66 2.04 5.70
CA ALA A 97 5.29 3.36 5.82
C ALA A 97 5.07 4.04 7.18
N LYS A 98 4.13 3.55 8.00
CA LYS A 98 3.77 4.19 9.28
C LYS A 98 5.01 4.52 10.14
N ARG A 99 5.89 3.55 10.34
CA ARG A 99 7.09 3.73 11.18
C ARG A 99 8.01 4.82 10.62
N ASP A 100 8.33 4.75 9.33
CA ASP A 100 9.23 5.72 8.69
C ASP A 100 8.64 7.13 8.66
N ILE A 101 7.31 7.26 8.60
CA ILE A 101 6.61 8.54 8.71
C ILE A 101 6.67 9.07 10.14
N ASP A 102 6.36 8.23 11.13
CA ASP A 102 6.41 8.59 12.55
C ASP A 102 7.84 9.00 12.98
N GLU A 103 8.87 8.35 12.42
CA GLU A 103 10.29 8.69 12.62
C GLU A 103 10.77 9.89 11.76
N GLY A 104 9.93 10.44 10.89
CA GLY A 104 10.26 11.57 10.02
C GLY A 104 11.24 11.26 8.89
N ARG A 105 11.56 9.99 8.66
CA ARG A 105 12.38 9.52 7.52
C ARG A 105 11.65 9.69 6.19
N LEU A 106 10.33 9.50 6.22
CA LEU A 106 9.43 9.68 5.09
C LEU A 106 8.36 10.71 5.44
N VAL A 107 7.87 11.39 4.42
CA VAL A 107 6.74 12.31 4.49
C VAL A 107 5.78 12.02 3.36
N ARG A 108 4.50 12.32 3.60
CA ARG A 108 3.46 12.30 2.57
C ARG A 108 3.52 13.65 1.83
N PRO A 109 3.84 13.68 0.53
CA PRO A 109 3.87 14.92 -0.23
C PRO A 109 2.45 15.45 -0.52
N LEU A 110 1.45 14.57 -0.50
CA LEU A 110 0.06 14.88 -0.80
C LEU A 110 -0.87 14.20 0.25
N PRO A 111 -2.04 14.79 0.53
CA PRO A 111 -3.02 14.18 1.43
C PRO A 111 -3.73 12.98 0.77
N GLY A 112 -3.78 12.90 -0.56
CA GLY A 112 -4.51 11.86 -1.29
C GLY A 112 -4.03 10.44 -1.00
N GLU A 113 -4.96 9.56 -0.65
CA GLU A 113 -4.78 8.12 -0.53
C GLU A 113 -5.90 7.39 -1.26
N ILE A 114 -5.64 6.17 -1.70
CA ILE A 114 -6.65 5.33 -2.36
C ILE A 114 -6.72 3.99 -1.64
N ASP A 115 -7.94 3.49 -1.44
CA ASP A 115 -8.14 2.11 -1.03
C ASP A 115 -7.79 1.20 -2.19
N VAL A 116 -7.01 0.16 -1.92
CA VAL A 116 -6.75 -0.89 -2.91
C VAL A 116 -7.53 -2.14 -2.56
N GLU A 117 -8.13 -2.75 -3.58
CA GLU A 117 -8.89 -3.98 -3.42
C GLU A 117 -8.00 -5.15 -2.95
N THR A 118 -6.68 -5.08 -3.12
CA THR A 118 -5.77 -6.11 -2.61
C THR A 118 -5.51 -5.92 -1.12
N GLY A 119 -5.50 -7.01 -0.34
CA GLY A 119 -5.09 -6.90 1.05
C GLY A 119 -4.82 -8.25 1.71
N HIS A 120 -4.59 -8.21 3.02
CA HIS A 120 -4.39 -9.41 3.82
C HIS A 120 -5.73 -10.03 4.21
N ASN A 121 -5.93 -11.29 3.82
CA ASN A 121 -7.15 -12.05 4.11
C ASN A 121 -6.84 -13.24 5.02
N PHE A 122 -7.72 -13.50 5.98
CA PHE A 122 -7.74 -14.73 6.76
C PHE A 122 -8.52 -15.78 5.97
N VAL A 123 -7.89 -16.92 5.65
CA VAL A 123 -8.45 -17.92 4.73
C VAL A 123 -8.56 -19.29 5.38
N TRP A 124 -9.63 -20.03 5.10
CA TRP A 124 -9.84 -21.39 5.63
C TRP A 124 -10.65 -22.26 4.68
N ARG A 125 -10.64 -23.58 4.90
CA ARG A 125 -11.50 -24.54 4.20
C ARG A 125 -12.80 -24.72 5.00
N GLN A 126 -13.96 -24.69 4.36
CA GLN A 126 -15.25 -24.91 5.02
C GLN A 126 -15.31 -26.26 5.75
N ASN A 127 -14.79 -27.33 5.14
CA ASN A 127 -14.88 -28.70 5.69
C ASN A 127 -13.70 -29.07 6.61
N ASN A 128 -13.09 -28.10 7.30
CA ASN A 128 -11.99 -28.38 8.21
C ASN A 128 -12.52 -28.91 9.56
N PRO A 129 -12.06 -30.06 10.09
CA PRO A 129 -12.48 -30.58 11.39
C PRO A 129 -12.26 -29.61 12.57
N LYS A 130 -11.33 -28.66 12.42
CA LYS A 130 -11.01 -27.64 13.42
C LYS A 130 -11.78 -26.33 13.22
N LEU A 131 -12.81 -26.31 12.35
CA LEU A 131 -13.55 -25.10 11.98
C LEU A 131 -13.97 -24.25 13.21
N PRO A 132 -14.55 -24.81 14.30
CA PRO A 132 -14.92 -23.99 15.45
C PRO A 132 -13.74 -23.23 16.09
N ARG A 133 -12.54 -23.83 16.12
CA ARG A 133 -11.32 -23.18 16.64
C ARG A 133 -10.78 -22.14 15.66
N ILE A 134 -10.86 -22.41 14.36
CA ILE A 134 -10.45 -21.48 13.31
C ILE A 134 -11.32 -20.23 13.34
N LEU A 135 -12.63 -20.37 13.48
CA LEU A 135 -13.55 -19.25 13.56
C LEU A 135 -13.32 -18.41 14.83
N LYS A 136 -13.07 -19.04 15.98
CA LYS A 136 -12.67 -18.30 17.20
C LYS A 136 -11.39 -17.48 16.99
N LEU A 137 -10.40 -18.05 16.31
CA LEU A 137 -9.16 -17.33 16.00
C LEU A 137 -9.40 -16.19 14.99
N ARG A 138 -10.21 -16.43 13.95
CA ARG A 138 -10.65 -15.40 13.01
C ARG A 138 -11.27 -14.23 13.78
N ASP A 139 -12.26 -14.49 14.62
CA ASP A 139 -12.98 -13.44 15.35
C ASP A 139 -12.06 -12.66 16.28
N TRP A 140 -11.11 -13.34 16.93
CA TRP A 140 -10.07 -12.69 17.72
C TRP A 140 -9.17 -11.76 16.88
N PHE A 141 -8.83 -12.14 15.64
CA PHE A 141 -8.08 -11.27 14.72
C PHE A 141 -8.92 -10.09 14.27
N LEU A 142 -10.17 -10.32 13.86
CA LEU A 142 -11.07 -9.25 13.39
C LEU A 142 -11.27 -8.19 14.48
N ALA A 143 -11.50 -8.60 15.73
CA ALA A 143 -11.65 -7.69 16.86
C ALA A 143 -10.39 -6.86 17.16
N ARG A 144 -9.21 -7.30 16.72
CA ARG A 144 -7.95 -6.55 16.89
C ARG A 144 -7.63 -5.63 15.72
N THR A 145 -8.13 -5.94 14.53
CA THR A 145 -7.89 -5.14 13.33
C THR A 145 -9.04 -4.17 13.01
N GLU A 146 -10.08 -4.10 13.85
CA GLU A 146 -11.21 -3.16 13.68
C GLU A 146 -10.77 -1.68 13.67
N GLY A 147 -9.68 -1.32 14.35
CA GLY A 147 -9.12 0.05 14.29
C GLY A 147 -8.37 0.39 13.00
N GLU A 148 -8.09 -0.60 12.15
CA GLU A 148 -7.33 -0.48 10.89
C GLU A 148 -8.22 -0.70 9.65
N ARG A 149 -9.54 -0.86 9.84
CA ARG A 149 -10.52 -0.92 8.75
C ARG A 149 -11.01 0.48 8.44
N GLY A 150 -10.98 0.84 7.15
CA GLY A 150 -11.62 2.06 6.70
C GLY A 150 -13.14 1.96 6.90
N PRO A 151 -13.87 3.10 6.96
CA PRO A 151 -15.31 3.06 6.81
C PRO A 151 -15.65 2.42 5.44
N ARG A 152 -16.62 1.49 5.45
CA ARG A 152 -17.10 0.79 4.25
C ARG A 152 -17.83 1.71 3.29
#